data_AF-A0A921MBJ4-F1
#
_entry.id   AF-A0A921MBJ4-F1
#
_cell.length_a   1.000
_cell.length_b   1.000
_cell.length_c   1.000
_cell.angle_alpha   90.00
_cell.angle_beta   90.00
_cell.angle_gamma   90.00
#
_symmetry.space_group_name_H-M   'P 1'
#
loop_
_entity.id
_entity.type
_entity.pdbx_description
1 polymer ?
#
loop_
_entity_poly.entity_id
_entity_poly.type
_entity_poly.pdbx_seq_one_letter_code
_entity_poly.pdbx_strand_id
1 'polypeptide(L)'
;MSGQASYEHPAGDGRAAAGGGADGRGADGRGAPDSGALPDPRDVREPWPRPDTRDMGPEMMMAFIRARCPWAADHTHASLAPYLLEESVELLAAIVEDDPRAVEAELADVLYQVVFHAALLDDRLERSPGATWDALQERLVAKYVRRHPHVFDSAHPVPLPEVQRRYQAVKREEKAASDAVHEPSAAAHREAAQRAVGILAEIRGTMTERSRTD
;
A
#
# COMPACT_ATOMS: atom_id res chain seq x y z
N MET A 1 -39.96 -13.08 -17.76
CA MET A 1 -39.53 -14.49 -17.75
C MET A 1 -38.17 -14.53 -17.11
N SER A 2 -38.16 -14.93 -15.85
CA SER A 2 -37.00 -14.97 -14.96
C SER A 2 -36.15 -16.21 -15.27
N GLY A 3 -34.83 -16.06 -15.33
CA GLY A 3 -33.88 -17.17 -15.43
C GLY A 3 -32.84 -17.05 -14.34
N GLN A 4 -33.09 -17.69 -13.20
CA GLN A 4 -32.13 -17.90 -12.11
C GLN A 4 -31.21 -19.06 -12.49
N ALA A 5 -29.89 -18.88 -12.35
CA ALA A 5 -28.93 -19.98 -12.39
C ALA A 5 -28.43 -20.21 -10.96
N SER A 6 -28.89 -21.31 -10.36
CA SER A 6 -28.51 -21.77 -9.02
C SER A 6 -27.21 -22.57 -9.08
N TYR A 7 -26.33 -22.30 -8.10
CA TYR A 7 -25.09 -23.01 -7.85
C TYR A 7 -25.37 -24.23 -6.96
N GLU A 8 -24.90 -25.41 -7.35
CA GLU A 8 -24.99 -26.65 -6.55
C GLU A 8 -23.61 -27.14 -6.10
N HIS A 9 -23.55 -27.50 -4.82
CA HIS A 9 -22.42 -28.04 -4.09
C HIS A 9 -22.69 -29.52 -3.79
N PRO A 10 -21.70 -30.43 -3.88
CA PRO A 10 -21.80 -31.70 -3.17
C PRO A 10 -20.88 -31.73 -1.94
N ALA A 11 -21.49 -31.84 -0.75
CA ALA A 11 -20.94 -32.64 0.35
C ALA A 11 -21.11 -34.12 -0.06
N GLY A 12 -20.21 -35.07 0.18
CA GLY A 12 -19.40 -35.38 1.35
C GLY A 12 -19.60 -36.87 1.57
N ASP A 13 -18.57 -37.66 1.85
CA ASP A 13 -18.78 -38.98 2.43
C ASP A 13 -17.58 -39.41 3.27
N GLY A 14 -17.87 -39.72 4.53
CA GLY A 14 -16.89 -40.13 5.52
C GLY A 14 -16.63 -41.64 5.51
N ARG A 15 -15.51 -42.04 6.13
CA ARG A 15 -15.41 -43.27 6.90
C ARG A 15 -14.17 -43.27 7.78
N ALA A 16 -14.40 -43.52 9.07
CA ALA A 16 -13.39 -43.82 10.07
C ALA A 16 -13.03 -45.32 10.04
N ALA A 17 -11.78 -45.65 10.41
CA ALA A 17 -11.44 -46.90 11.09
C ALA A 17 -10.07 -46.78 11.79
N ALA A 18 -10.01 -47.31 13.01
CA ALA A 18 -8.90 -47.29 13.94
C ALA A 18 -7.87 -48.42 13.71
N GLY A 19 -6.67 -48.26 14.28
CA GLY A 19 -5.68 -49.33 14.42
C GLY A 19 -4.39 -48.83 15.08
N GLY A 20 -4.11 -49.30 16.31
CA GLY A 20 -2.99 -48.86 17.14
C GLY A 20 -1.65 -49.53 16.81
N GLY A 21 -0.59 -49.00 17.43
CA GLY A 21 0.76 -49.56 17.41
C GLY A 21 1.75 -48.57 18.01
N ALA A 22 2.10 -48.76 19.28
CA ALA A 22 3.16 -48.03 19.95
C ALA A 22 4.53 -48.46 19.41
N ASP A 23 5.44 -47.51 19.19
CA ASP A 23 6.84 -47.63 19.65
C ASP A 23 7.66 -46.38 19.32
N GLY A 24 8.39 -45.90 20.34
CA GLY A 24 9.77 -45.44 20.15
C GLY A 24 10.06 -43.95 19.97
N ARG A 25 10.67 -43.38 21.03
CA ARG A 25 11.83 -42.45 21.03
C ARG A 25 11.61 -40.99 20.59
N GLY A 26 12.14 -40.08 21.41
CA GLY A 26 12.44 -38.68 21.06
C GLY A 26 11.54 -37.67 21.74
N ALA A 27 11.81 -37.33 23.01
CA ALA A 27 11.26 -36.12 23.61
C ALA A 27 12.09 -34.93 23.12
N ASP A 28 11.82 -34.54 21.88
CA ASP A 28 12.41 -33.37 21.25
C ASP A 28 11.76 -32.15 21.89
N GLY A 29 12.58 -31.25 22.45
CA GLY A 29 12.18 -30.02 23.10
C GLY A 29 11.52 -29.03 22.14
N ARG A 30 10.28 -29.28 21.76
CA ARG A 30 9.41 -28.29 21.13
C ARG A 30 8.88 -27.36 22.22
N GLY A 31 9.73 -26.40 22.60
CA GLY A 31 9.27 -25.15 23.21
C GLY A 31 8.27 -24.49 22.27
N ALA A 32 7.20 -23.96 22.86
CA ALA A 32 6.22 -23.14 22.14
C ALA A 32 6.94 -22.01 21.38
N PRO A 33 6.49 -21.61 20.17
CA PRO A 33 7.03 -20.43 19.52
C PRO A 33 6.78 -19.24 20.46
N ASP A 34 7.88 -18.65 20.91
CA ASP A 34 7.92 -17.43 21.69
C ASP A 34 7.11 -16.34 20.99
N SER A 35 6.48 -15.47 21.76
CA SER A 35 5.55 -14.44 21.30
C SER A 35 6.25 -13.40 20.40
N GLY A 36 6.43 -13.76 19.12
CA GLY A 36 6.24 -12.92 17.94
C GLY A 36 7.01 -11.61 17.81
N ALA A 37 8.17 -11.44 18.44
CA ALA A 37 9.06 -10.34 18.07
C ALA A 37 9.77 -10.69 16.75
N LEU A 38 9.57 -9.89 15.71
CA LEU A 38 10.40 -9.99 14.50
C LEU A 38 11.88 -9.76 14.89
N PRO A 39 12.83 -10.55 14.36
CA PRO A 39 14.24 -10.39 14.67
C PRO A 39 14.73 -8.97 14.31
N ASP A 40 15.63 -8.40 15.11
CA ASP A 40 16.19 -7.06 14.83
C ASP A 40 16.93 -7.07 13.48
N PRO A 41 16.56 -6.21 12.51
CA PRO A 41 17.22 -6.15 11.20
C PRO A 41 18.72 -5.81 11.29
N ARG A 42 19.19 -5.32 12.44
CA ARG A 42 20.60 -5.01 12.73
C ARG A 42 21.37 -6.21 13.27
N ASP A 43 20.70 -7.34 13.53
CA ASP A 43 21.36 -8.55 13.97
C ASP A 43 22.03 -9.28 12.78
N VAL A 44 23.36 -9.16 12.70
CA VAL A 44 24.19 -9.71 11.61
C VAL A 44 24.68 -11.13 11.87
N ARG A 45 24.20 -11.79 12.94
CA ARG A 45 24.79 -13.04 13.43
C ARG A 45 24.52 -14.27 12.56
N GLU A 46 23.52 -14.25 11.68
CA GLU A 46 23.19 -15.37 10.79
C GLU A 46 22.94 -14.94 9.33
N PRO A 47 23.29 -15.77 8.33
CA PRO A 47 23.00 -15.49 6.93
C PRO A 47 21.50 -15.48 6.66
N TRP A 48 21.02 -14.40 6.04
CA TRP A 48 19.63 -14.29 5.61
C TRP A 48 19.39 -15.13 4.34
N PRO A 49 18.59 -16.21 4.36
CA PRO A 49 18.30 -16.98 3.15
C PRO A 49 17.53 -16.11 2.16
N ARG A 50 17.88 -16.20 0.87
CA ARG A 50 17.17 -15.49 -0.19
C ARG A 50 15.71 -15.98 -0.25
N PRO A 51 14.71 -15.10 -0.18
CA PRO A 51 13.33 -15.52 -0.30
C PRO A 51 13.02 -15.91 -1.75
N ASP A 52 12.05 -16.79 -1.95
CA ASP A 52 11.41 -16.89 -3.27
C ASP A 52 10.46 -15.69 -3.42
N THR A 53 10.75 -14.80 -4.37
CA THR A 53 9.99 -13.57 -4.59
C THR A 53 8.97 -13.69 -5.71
N ARG A 54 8.82 -14.87 -6.33
CA ARG A 54 7.97 -15.05 -7.52
C ARG A 54 6.51 -14.67 -7.28
N ASP A 55 6.01 -14.93 -6.07
CA ASP A 55 4.61 -14.72 -5.69
C ASP A 55 4.46 -13.62 -4.62
N MET A 56 5.51 -12.84 -4.37
CA MET A 56 5.44 -11.72 -3.42
C MET A 56 4.89 -10.47 -4.10
N GLY A 57 3.84 -9.90 -3.53
CA GLY A 57 3.41 -8.54 -3.87
C GLY A 57 4.36 -7.48 -3.32
N PRO A 58 4.25 -6.23 -3.80
CA PRO A 58 5.12 -5.13 -3.36
C PRO A 58 5.03 -4.89 -1.84
N GLU A 59 3.86 -5.08 -1.23
CA GLU A 59 3.65 -4.96 0.21
C GLU A 59 4.46 -5.99 1.00
N MET A 60 4.52 -7.23 0.53
CA MET A 60 5.29 -8.29 1.17
C MET A 60 6.79 -8.11 0.95
N MET A 61 7.20 -7.66 -0.24
CA MET A 61 8.59 -7.29 -0.52
C MET A 61 9.06 -6.15 0.37
N MET A 62 8.24 -5.12 0.57
CA MET A 62 8.58 -4.00 1.44
C MET A 62 8.69 -4.43 2.91
N ALA A 63 7.73 -5.21 3.41
CA ALA A 63 7.80 -5.75 4.78
C ALA A 63 9.08 -6.59 4.98
N PHE A 64 9.43 -7.41 3.97
CA PHE A 64 10.65 -8.20 3.98
C PHE A 64 11.92 -7.34 3.97
N ILE A 65 11.96 -6.27 3.17
CA ILE A 65 13.07 -5.31 3.13
C ILE A 65 13.22 -4.63 4.49
N ARG A 66 12.14 -4.11 5.08
CA ARG A 66 12.18 -3.45 6.39
C ARG A 66 12.64 -4.39 7.50
N ALA A 67 12.25 -5.67 7.45
CA ALA A 67 12.68 -6.67 8.43
C ALA A 67 14.16 -7.06 8.33
N ARG A 68 14.87 -6.72 7.24
CA ARG A 68 16.26 -7.16 6.99
C ARG A 68 17.24 -6.06 6.61
N CYS A 69 16.76 -4.85 6.35
CA CYS A 69 17.57 -3.70 5.99
C CYS A 69 17.45 -2.65 7.11
N PRO A 70 18.52 -2.42 7.90
CA PRO A 70 18.54 -1.41 8.95
C PRO A 70 18.14 -0.01 8.47
N TRP A 71 18.59 0.36 7.27
CA TRP A 71 18.26 1.64 6.66
C TRP A 71 16.76 1.74 6.39
N ALA A 72 16.18 0.71 5.77
CA ALA A 72 14.73 0.68 5.52
C ALA A 72 13.95 0.72 6.84
N ALA A 73 14.39 -0.02 7.87
CA ALA A 73 13.76 -0.09 9.18
C ALA A 73 13.70 1.27 9.90
N ASP A 74 14.75 2.10 9.78
CA ASP A 74 14.92 3.38 10.48
C ASP A 74 14.04 4.51 9.92
N HIS A 75 13.46 4.33 8.73
CA HIS A 75 12.57 5.33 8.15
C HIS A 75 11.28 5.54 8.95
N THR A 76 10.77 6.76 8.87
CA THR A 76 9.48 7.19 9.44
C THR A 76 8.69 7.91 8.36
N HIS A 77 7.39 8.15 8.58
CA HIS A 77 6.60 8.97 7.65
C HIS A 77 7.21 10.36 7.42
N ALA A 78 7.81 10.95 8.46
CA ALA A 78 8.42 12.27 8.36
C ALA A 78 9.72 12.24 7.55
N SER A 79 10.56 11.21 7.71
CA SER A 79 11.81 11.08 6.94
C SER A 79 11.59 10.64 5.50
N LEU A 80 10.45 10.02 5.17
CA LEU A 80 10.08 9.65 3.80
C LEU A 80 9.38 10.76 3.01
N ALA A 81 8.79 11.74 3.70
CA ALA A 81 8.04 12.82 3.04
C ALA A 81 8.84 13.60 1.97
N PRO A 82 10.15 13.88 2.13
CA PRO A 82 10.94 14.50 1.08
C PRO A 82 11.04 13.64 -0.19
N TYR A 83 11.28 12.34 -0.04
CA TYR A 83 11.40 11.41 -1.17
C TYR A 83 10.08 11.28 -1.92
N LEU A 84 8.94 11.16 -1.22
CA LEU A 84 7.62 11.17 -1.88
C LEU A 84 7.40 12.43 -2.72
N LEU A 85 7.89 13.58 -2.25
CA LEU A 85 7.78 14.83 -3.01
C LEU A 85 8.75 14.89 -4.19
N GLU A 86 9.96 14.33 -4.04
CA GLU A 86 10.95 14.18 -5.11
C GLU A 86 10.38 13.32 -6.25
N GLU A 87 9.92 12.09 -5.97
CA GLU A 87 9.33 11.20 -7.00
C GLU A 87 8.10 11.84 -7.66
N SER A 88 7.32 12.62 -6.91
CA SER A 88 6.16 13.34 -7.46
C SER A 88 6.57 14.45 -8.44
N VAL A 89 7.73 15.09 -8.22
CA VAL A 89 8.29 16.11 -9.10
C VAL A 89 8.94 15.46 -10.32
N GLU A 90 9.63 14.33 -10.16
CA GLU A 90 10.21 13.57 -11.27
C GLU A 90 9.09 13.03 -12.18
N LEU A 91 8.01 12.48 -11.61
CA LEU A 91 6.80 12.14 -12.37
C LEU A 91 6.23 13.35 -13.14
N LEU A 92 6.18 14.53 -12.52
CA LEU A 92 5.73 15.74 -13.20
C LEU A 92 6.67 16.11 -14.36
N ALA A 93 7.99 16.01 -14.17
CA ALA A 93 8.97 16.28 -15.21
C ALA A 93 8.79 15.32 -16.40
N ALA A 94 8.65 14.02 -16.15
CA ALA A 94 8.38 13.01 -17.17
C ALA A 94 7.08 13.30 -17.96
N ILE A 95 6.02 13.78 -17.29
CA ILE A 95 4.78 14.21 -17.94
C ILE A 95 5.01 15.44 -18.83
N VAL A 96 5.78 16.43 -18.36
CA VAL A 96 6.10 17.63 -19.14
C VAL A 96 6.92 17.30 -20.38
N GLU A 97 7.81 16.31 -20.29
CA GLU A 97 8.63 15.83 -21.40
C GLU A 97 7.88 14.91 -22.37
N ASP A 98 6.65 14.52 -22.03
CA ASP A 98 5.82 13.60 -22.83
C ASP A 98 6.54 12.27 -23.14
N ASP A 99 7.30 11.74 -22.16
CA ASP A 99 7.97 10.43 -22.25
C ASP A 99 7.18 9.36 -21.47
N PRO A 100 6.44 8.48 -22.16
CA PRO A 100 5.64 7.44 -21.51
C PRO A 100 6.45 6.44 -20.69
N ARG A 101 7.71 6.17 -21.05
CA ARG A 101 8.56 5.21 -20.32
C ARG A 101 9.08 5.83 -19.04
N ALA A 102 9.47 7.10 -19.09
CA ALA A 102 9.81 7.85 -17.89
C ALA A 102 8.59 7.92 -16.96
N VAL A 103 7.41 8.26 -17.49
CA VAL A 103 6.16 8.28 -16.69
C VAL A 103 5.89 6.94 -16.02
N GLU A 104 6.07 5.82 -16.72
CA GLU A 104 5.91 4.48 -16.14
C GLU A 104 6.89 4.21 -14.99
N ALA A 105 8.16 4.60 -15.15
CA ALA A 105 9.18 4.46 -14.11
C ALA A 105 8.84 5.29 -12.87
N GLU A 106 8.56 6.58 -13.05
CA GLU A 106 8.27 7.49 -11.94
C GLU A 106 6.96 7.13 -11.21
N LEU A 107 5.96 6.58 -11.92
CA LEU A 107 4.77 6.02 -11.29
C LEU A 107 5.10 4.84 -10.37
N ALA A 108 6.07 4.01 -10.74
CA ALA A 108 6.53 2.90 -9.90
C ALA A 108 7.24 3.42 -8.64
N ASP A 109 8.02 4.50 -8.73
CA ASP A 109 8.71 5.10 -7.60
C ASP A 109 7.75 5.83 -6.64
N VAL A 110 6.75 6.54 -7.16
CA VAL A 110 5.64 7.06 -6.35
C VAL A 110 4.88 5.91 -5.67
N LEU A 111 4.62 4.80 -6.38
CA LEU A 111 3.98 3.63 -5.80
C LEU A 111 4.85 2.98 -4.71
N TYR A 112 6.16 2.90 -4.91
CA TYR A 112 7.11 2.42 -3.91
C TYR A 112 6.98 3.22 -2.61
N GLN A 113 6.90 4.55 -2.70
CA GLN A 113 6.68 5.42 -1.53
C GLN A 113 5.35 5.10 -0.83
N VAL A 114 4.24 4.94 -1.59
CA VAL A 114 2.93 4.57 -1.02
C VAL A 114 3.02 3.23 -0.26
N VAL A 115 3.66 2.22 -0.83
CA VAL A 115 3.84 0.90 -0.20
C VAL A 115 4.71 1.00 1.04
N PHE A 116 5.77 1.81 1.03
CA PHE A 116 6.63 2.04 2.19
C PHE A 116 5.84 2.68 3.35
N HIS A 117 5.05 3.72 3.06
CA HIS A 117 4.18 4.33 4.05
C HIS A 117 3.11 3.34 4.58
N ALA A 118 2.59 2.44 3.75
CA ALA A 118 1.67 1.40 4.20
C ALA A 118 2.35 0.41 5.18
N ALA A 119 3.57 -0.03 4.88
CA ALA A 119 4.33 -0.92 5.77
C ALA A 119 4.66 -0.26 7.12
N LEU A 120 4.99 1.04 7.13
CA LEU A 120 5.17 1.80 8.38
C LEU A 120 3.90 1.86 9.24
N LEU A 121 2.73 1.90 8.61
CA LEU A 121 1.46 1.87 9.32
C LEU A 121 1.16 0.48 9.88
N ASP A 122 1.53 -0.59 9.16
CA ASP A 122 1.43 -1.94 9.71
C ASP A 122 2.27 -2.09 10.97
N ASP A 123 3.53 -1.64 10.94
CA ASP A 123 4.42 -1.64 12.11
C ASP A 123 3.83 -0.83 13.27
N ARG A 124 3.36 0.40 13.00
CA ARG A 124 2.83 1.31 14.03
C ARG A 124 1.53 0.82 14.65
N LEU A 125 0.70 0.12 13.88
CA LEU A 125 -0.61 -0.37 14.31
C LEU A 125 -0.58 -1.84 14.71
N GLU A 126 0.61 -2.45 14.79
CA GLU A 126 0.82 -3.85 15.16
C GLU A 126 0.00 -4.82 14.27
N ARG A 127 -0.05 -4.54 12.97
CA ARG A 127 -0.81 -5.35 11.99
C ARG A 127 0.08 -6.39 11.33
N SER A 128 -0.57 -7.41 10.77
CA SER A 128 0.10 -8.35 9.88
C SER A 128 0.68 -7.63 8.65
N PRO A 129 1.84 -8.05 8.13
CA PRO A 129 2.43 -7.48 6.92
C PRO A 129 1.45 -7.45 5.75
N GLY A 130 1.25 -6.28 5.15
CA GLY A 130 0.37 -6.08 3.99
C GLY A 130 -1.07 -5.72 4.33
N ALA A 131 -1.49 -5.80 5.60
CA ALA A 131 -2.86 -5.51 5.99
C ALA A 131 -3.29 -4.07 5.67
N THR A 132 -2.39 -3.09 5.83
CA THR A 132 -2.69 -1.69 5.46
C THR A 132 -2.76 -1.52 3.95
N TRP A 133 -1.96 -2.26 3.17
CA TRP A 133 -2.04 -2.25 1.71
C TRP A 133 -3.40 -2.77 1.22
N ASP A 134 -3.90 -3.88 1.76
CA ASP A 134 -5.23 -4.41 1.43
C ASP A 134 -6.32 -3.38 1.78
N ALA A 135 -6.26 -2.79 2.98
CA ALA A 135 -7.21 -1.78 3.41
C ALA A 135 -7.17 -0.52 2.51
N LEU A 136 -6.01 -0.13 1.98
CA LEU A 136 -5.89 0.98 1.03
C LEU A 136 -6.58 0.66 -0.30
N GLN A 137 -6.37 -0.55 -0.83
CA GLN A 137 -7.02 -1.02 -2.05
C GLN A 137 -8.54 -1.04 -1.91
N GLU A 138 -9.06 -1.62 -0.82
CA GLU A 138 -10.49 -1.65 -0.53
C GLU A 138 -11.09 -0.23 -0.46
N ARG A 139 -10.42 0.68 0.26
CA ARG A 139 -10.83 2.09 0.36
C ARG A 139 -10.83 2.79 -1.00
N LEU A 140 -9.87 2.47 -1.87
CA LEU A 140 -9.76 3.06 -3.20
C LEU A 140 -10.85 2.53 -4.13
N VAL A 141 -11.08 1.22 -4.15
CA VAL A 141 -12.16 0.58 -4.93
C VAL A 141 -13.52 1.12 -4.50
N ALA A 142 -13.80 1.18 -3.19
CA ALA A 142 -15.03 1.75 -2.67
C ALA A 142 -15.22 3.21 -3.08
N LYS A 143 -14.12 4.00 -3.12
CA LYS A 143 -14.13 5.39 -3.61
C LYS A 143 -14.44 5.45 -5.11
N TYR A 144 -13.88 4.56 -5.93
CA TYR A 144 -14.17 4.52 -7.36
C TYR A 144 -15.64 4.22 -7.64
N VAL A 145 -16.20 3.22 -6.98
CA VAL A 145 -17.62 2.87 -7.12
C VAL A 145 -18.50 4.05 -6.69
N ARG A 146 -18.26 4.59 -5.50
CA ARG A 146 -19.06 5.70 -4.95
C ARG A 146 -19.00 6.97 -5.81
N ARG A 147 -17.85 7.33 -6.38
CA ARG A 147 -17.68 8.54 -7.20
C ARG A 147 -18.13 8.37 -8.65
N HIS A 148 -18.39 7.14 -9.10
CA HIS A 148 -18.84 6.84 -10.47
C HIS A 148 -20.13 5.99 -10.49
N PRO A 149 -21.21 6.41 -9.81
CA PRO A 149 -22.46 5.63 -9.80
C PRO A 149 -23.06 5.51 -11.22
N HIS A 150 -22.70 6.41 -12.13
CA HIS A 150 -23.10 6.32 -13.54
C HIS A 150 -22.41 5.19 -14.32
N VAL A 151 -21.29 4.66 -13.83
CA VAL A 151 -20.60 3.49 -14.42
C VAL A 151 -21.18 2.20 -13.85
N PHE A 152 -21.50 2.17 -12.55
CA PHE A 152 -21.86 0.93 -11.84
C PHE A 152 -23.38 0.71 -11.67
N ASP A 153 -24.18 1.78 -11.67
CA ASP A 153 -25.63 1.72 -11.36
C ASP A 153 -26.54 2.23 -12.50
N SER A 154 -25.98 2.61 -13.65
CA SER A 154 -26.76 3.12 -14.79
C SER A 154 -26.80 2.13 -15.96
N ALA A 155 -27.98 1.95 -16.55
CA ALA A 155 -28.16 1.10 -17.72
C ALA A 155 -27.56 1.69 -19.01
N HIS A 156 -27.28 3.00 -19.04
CA HIS A 156 -26.82 3.72 -20.22
C HIS A 156 -25.76 4.78 -19.86
N PRO A 157 -24.89 5.16 -20.84
CA PRO A 157 -23.95 6.24 -20.67
C PRO A 157 -24.64 7.56 -20.30
N VAL A 158 -23.96 8.33 -19.46
CA VAL A 158 -24.45 9.61 -18.94
C VAL A 158 -23.68 10.76 -19.61
N PRO A 159 -24.34 11.86 -20.05
CA PRO A 159 -23.65 13.00 -20.66
C PRO A 159 -22.57 13.61 -19.76
N LEU A 160 -21.47 14.11 -20.34
CA LEU A 160 -20.33 14.64 -19.57
C LEU A 160 -20.70 15.73 -18.54
N PRO A 161 -21.55 16.74 -18.85
CA PRO A 161 -21.93 17.75 -17.85
C PRO A 161 -22.67 17.15 -16.64
N GLU A 162 -23.45 16.11 -16.87
CA GLU A 162 -24.17 15.37 -15.84
C GLU A 162 -23.19 14.56 -14.98
N VAL A 163 -22.22 13.88 -15.60
CA VAL A 163 -21.13 13.16 -14.90
C VAL A 163 -20.38 14.11 -13.97
N GLN A 164 -19.97 15.28 -14.47
CA GLN A 164 -19.26 16.29 -13.67
C GLN A 164 -20.11 16.77 -12.49
N ARG A 165 -21.40 17.06 -12.72
CA ARG A 165 -22.30 17.51 -11.64
C ARG A 165 -22.44 16.45 -10.54
N ARG A 166 -22.64 15.19 -10.93
CA ARG A 166 -22.74 14.05 -9.99
C ARG A 166 -21.45 13.85 -9.20
N TYR A 167 -20.30 13.87 -9.89
CA TYR A 167 -18.99 13.73 -9.25
C TYR A 167 -18.75 14.81 -8.19
N GLN A 168 -19.07 16.07 -8.49
CA GLN A 168 -18.93 17.16 -7.52
C GLN A 168 -19.94 17.07 -6.37
N ALA A 169 -21.15 16.53 -6.60
CA ALA A 169 -22.12 16.29 -5.54
C ALA A 169 -21.61 15.24 -4.54
N VAL A 170 -21.16 14.08 -5.04
CA VAL A 170 -20.57 13.02 -4.19
C VAL A 170 -19.35 13.54 -3.41
N LYS A 171 -18.46 14.33 -4.03
CA LYS A 171 -17.33 14.92 -3.31
C LYS A 171 -17.74 15.86 -2.17
N ARG A 172 -18.83 16.62 -2.33
CA ARG A 172 -19.36 17.49 -1.27
C ARG A 172 -19.95 16.67 -0.12
N GLU A 173 -20.71 15.62 -0.44
CA GLU A 173 -21.26 14.70 0.54
C GLU A 173 -20.18 13.97 1.31
N GLU A 174 -19.13 13.48 0.64
CA GLU A 174 -17.96 12.89 1.29
C GLU A 174 -17.31 13.88 2.26
N LYS A 175 -17.11 15.14 1.85
CA LYS A 175 -16.52 16.16 2.72
C LYS A 175 -17.38 16.46 3.94
N ALA A 176 -18.70 16.47 3.79
CA ALA A 176 -19.64 16.67 4.89
C ALA A 176 -19.72 15.44 5.83
N ALA A 177 -19.62 14.22 5.29
CA ALA A 177 -19.58 12.99 6.07
C ALA A 177 -18.21 12.75 6.74
N SER A 178 -17.14 13.33 6.17
CA SER A 178 -15.76 13.22 6.66
C SER A 178 -15.51 13.94 7.98
N ASP A 179 -16.51 14.62 8.57
CA ASP A 179 -16.43 15.04 9.98
C ASP A 179 -16.26 13.82 10.93
N ALA A 180 -16.44 12.58 10.44
CA ALA A 180 -16.16 11.34 11.16
C ALA A 180 -14.82 10.65 10.81
N VAL A 181 -14.06 11.10 9.79
CA VAL A 181 -12.73 10.57 9.44
C VAL A 181 -11.76 11.74 9.26
N HIS A 182 -10.85 11.87 10.21
CA HIS A 182 -9.94 12.98 10.50
C HIS A 182 -9.28 13.64 9.28
N GLU A 183 -9.98 14.58 8.63
CA GLU A 183 -9.37 15.50 7.66
C GLU A 183 -8.38 16.41 8.40
N PRO A 184 -7.16 16.63 7.89
CA PRO A 184 -6.21 17.54 8.54
C PRO A 184 -6.79 18.96 8.66
N SER A 185 -6.50 19.62 9.78
CA SER A 185 -6.97 21.00 9.98
C SER A 185 -6.42 21.95 8.91
N ALA A 186 -7.12 23.07 8.66
CA ALA A 186 -6.61 24.11 7.76
C ALA A 186 -5.21 24.63 8.17
N ALA A 187 -4.89 24.60 9.47
CA ALA A 187 -3.55 24.95 9.95
C ALA A 187 -2.52 23.89 9.54
N ALA A 188 -2.82 22.60 9.71
CA ALA A 188 -1.95 21.51 9.30
C ALA A 188 -1.71 21.51 7.78
N HIS A 189 -2.74 21.79 6.97
CA HIS A 189 -2.58 21.97 5.53
C HIS A 189 -1.63 23.11 5.15
N ARG A 190 -1.73 24.26 5.82
CA ARG A 190 -0.82 25.40 5.58
C ARG A 190 0.61 25.07 5.97
N GLU A 191 0.79 24.42 7.11
CA GLU A 191 2.12 24.00 7.57
C GLU A 191 2.75 22.99 6.60
N ALA A 192 1.99 21.98 6.17
CA ALA A 192 2.46 21.00 5.20
C ALA A 192 2.87 21.65 3.86
N ALA A 193 2.07 22.61 3.37
CA ALA A 193 2.40 23.36 2.16
C ALA A 193 3.69 24.18 2.32
N GLN A 194 3.90 24.82 3.47
CA GLN A 194 5.13 25.56 3.75
C GLN A 194 6.37 24.64 3.81
N ARG A 195 6.24 23.48 4.46
CA ARG A 195 7.31 22.47 4.49
C ARG A 195 7.65 21.96 3.09
N ALA A 196 6.63 21.66 2.28
CA ALA A 196 6.81 21.21 0.89
C ALA A 196 7.59 22.24 0.05
N VAL A 197 7.31 23.54 0.20
CA VAL A 197 8.09 24.59 -0.50
C VAL A 197 9.58 24.54 -0.15
N GLY A 198 9.93 24.29 1.11
CA GLY A 198 11.31 24.14 1.55
C GLY A 198 12.00 22.95 0.86
N ILE A 199 11.35 21.78 0.91
CA ILE A 199 11.84 20.55 0.28
C ILE A 199 12.01 20.74 -1.24
N LEU A 200 11.04 21.36 -1.93
CA LEU A 200 11.13 21.64 -3.36
C LEU A 200 12.29 22.57 -3.72
N ALA A 201 12.61 23.52 -2.83
CA ALA A 201 13.76 24.41 -3.05
C ALA A 201 15.09 23.65 -2.95
N GLU A 202 15.18 22.70 -2.03
CA GLU A 202 16.33 21.79 -1.87
C GLU A 202 16.48 20.86 -3.09
N ILE A 203 15.40 20.19 -3.50
CA ILE A 203 15.37 19.32 -4.69
C ILE A 203 15.83 20.09 -5.93
N ARG A 204 15.31 21.31 -6.15
CA ARG A 204 15.76 22.15 -7.27
C ARG A 204 17.26 22.45 -7.20
N GLY A 205 17.80 22.66 -6.00
CA GLY A 205 19.23 22.88 -5.77
C GLY A 205 20.06 21.68 -6.22
N THR A 206 19.72 20.48 -5.75
CA THR A 206 20.44 19.23 -6.06
C THR A 206 20.33 18.85 -7.54
N MET A 207 19.17 19.04 -8.17
CA MET A 207 18.97 18.79 -9.61
C MET A 207 19.83 19.75 -10.45
N THR A 208 19.92 21.03 -10.07
CA THR A 208 20.76 22.01 -10.77
C THR A 208 22.25 21.67 -10.69
N GLU A 209 22.69 21.04 -9.59
CA GLU A 209 24.06 20.56 -9.45
C GLU A 209 24.32 19.31 -10.31
N ARG A 210 23.37 18.36 -10.35
CA ARG A 210 23.44 17.15 -11.19
C ARG A 210 23.61 17.49 -12.67
N SER A 211 22.80 18.43 -13.19
CA SER A 211 22.89 18.88 -14.59
C SER A 211 24.15 19.68 -14.95
N ARG A 212 24.99 20.07 -13.98
CA ARG A 212 26.28 20.73 -14.25
C ARG A 212 27.46 19.76 -14.31
N THR A 213 27.27 18.56 -13.79
CA THR A 213 28.30 17.51 -13.76
C THR A 213 28.19 16.52 -14.93
N ASP A 214 27.09 16.55 -15.67
CA ASP A 214 26.88 15.82 -16.93
C ASP A 214 27.22 16.68 -18.16
#